data_AF-A0A8T8SFX2-F1
#
_entry.id   AF-A0A8T8SFX2-F1
#
_cell.length_a   1.000
_cell.length_b   1.000
_cell.length_c   1.000
_cell.angle_alpha   90.00
_cell.angle_beta   90.00
_cell.angle_gamma   90.00
#
_symmetry.space_group_name_H-M   'P 1'
#
loop_
_entity.id
_entity.type
_entity.pdbx_description
1 polymer ?
#
loop_
_entity_poly.entity_id
_entity_poly.type
_entity_poly.pdbx_seq_one_letter_code
_entity_poly.pdbx_strand_id
1 'polypeptide(L)'
;MRYVAYYETVTSRAATASEIEHPEQLHPLEHLERTERASNFPPRVVHRRLHGKAAARIKTVRPSAGDAFFMRLILLHRPIANWMDFRRTADGQMHASIRDAAAHEGLIEGENEAHQVMVEATQNHSAPSDLRFLLALLIFEGAPSPITLWLHHKEALARDYLPLAFASPATAPSASRRLSEQAALDDIDRSLATFGLSNIDIGLPVASSRPDLIEEELNYFAPHRHRLRQDAAQSRALFTQQQHAIRAAILDDILAEGGSRLHLIQGRAGRGKTFLVKAIIDELRGNGHVVATCGATGLSASAFTRGTTVHKRFAIPVIEDNDDPATPPPRSQLSLTSDRATYLRQSSALLIDEIWALPRPVIEAVDAFLRALMESDAPFGGKCVIAVGDPRQTAPITKENTRQATIDASFLSTQLFPRFQLHELHASQRQAHDLQFGEWVDNIGDDSSSADVDLSLMFASVSTPQAALDFLFPPAVLNNPQEAVQRCFLTPLNVTVDDFNTLAVDSLPGQARTYTRIL
;
A
#
# COMPACT_ATOMS: atom_id res chain seq x y z
N MET A 1 19.11 1.34 19.17
CA MET A 1 20.48 1.00 18.71
C MET A 1 21.17 0.20 19.80
N ARG A 2 21.48 -1.09 19.58
CA ARG A 2 22.38 -1.83 20.49
C ARG A 2 23.82 -1.53 20.09
N TYR A 3 24.66 -1.30 21.10
CA TYR A 3 26.07 -0.98 20.95
C TYR A 3 26.83 -2.27 20.71
N VAL A 4 27.55 -2.37 19.59
CA VAL A 4 28.49 -3.47 19.34
C VAL A 4 29.88 -2.85 19.25
N ALA A 5 30.80 -3.32 20.09
CA ALA A 5 32.20 -2.93 19.97
C ALA A 5 32.76 -3.50 18.65
N TYR A 6 33.24 -2.64 17.76
CA TYR A 6 33.90 -3.05 16.52
C TYR A 6 35.37 -2.65 16.55
N TYR A 7 36.21 -3.44 15.89
CA TYR A 7 37.64 -3.18 15.73
C TYR A 7 37.89 -2.57 14.35
N GLU A 8 38.14 -1.27 14.30
CA GLU A 8 38.42 -0.55 13.05
C GLU A 8 39.80 -0.95 12.48
N THR A 9 39.85 -1.09 11.15
CA THR A 9 40.97 -1.42 10.27
C THR A 9 42.27 -1.90 10.92
N VAL A 10 42.41 -3.22 10.88
CA VAL A 10 43.64 -4.01 11.05
C VAL A 10 44.69 -3.56 10.04
N THR A 11 45.85 -3.10 10.50
CA THR A 11 47.04 -3.19 9.64
C THR A 11 47.41 -4.68 9.57
N SER A 12 47.28 -5.25 8.36
CA SER A 12 47.64 -6.65 8.11
C SER A 12 48.86 -6.72 7.21
N ARG A 13 49.88 -7.44 7.68
CA ARG A 13 51.09 -7.74 6.90
C ARG A 13 51.22 -9.24 6.69
N ALA A 14 51.99 -9.63 5.69
CA ALA A 14 52.37 -11.04 5.53
C ALA A 14 53.12 -11.50 6.79
N ALA A 15 52.76 -12.69 7.29
CA ALA A 15 53.50 -13.32 8.37
C ALA A 15 54.84 -13.84 7.83
N THR A 16 55.91 -13.61 8.58
CA THR A 16 57.21 -14.23 8.30
C THR A 16 57.19 -15.71 8.66
N ALA A 17 58.14 -16.50 8.14
CA ALA A 17 58.26 -17.92 8.49
C ALA A 17 58.35 -18.15 10.01
N SER A 18 59.11 -17.30 10.71
CA SER A 18 59.25 -17.35 12.17
C SER A 18 57.94 -17.10 12.92
N GLU A 19 57.11 -16.17 12.45
CA GLU A 19 55.82 -15.84 13.10
C GLU A 19 54.74 -16.88 12.83
N ILE A 20 54.87 -17.64 11.74
CA ILE A 20 54.02 -18.79 11.43
C ILE A 20 54.34 -19.96 12.37
N GLU A 21 55.63 -20.17 12.65
CA GLU A 21 56.14 -21.25 13.49
C GLU A 21 56.00 -20.95 14.99
N HIS A 22 56.15 -19.68 15.39
CA HIS A 22 56.10 -19.20 16.78
C HIS A 22 55.07 -18.07 17.00
N PRO A 23 53.77 -18.30 16.77
CA PRO A 23 52.73 -17.28 16.94
C PRO A 23 52.61 -16.76 18.39
N GLU A 24 53.10 -17.51 19.38
CA GLU A 24 53.17 -17.12 20.79
C GLU A 24 54.13 -15.96 21.07
N GLN A 25 55.05 -15.68 20.16
CA GLN A 25 56.03 -14.58 20.28
C GLN A 25 55.53 -13.26 19.68
N LEU A 26 54.34 -13.25 19.08
CA LEU A 26 53.72 -12.05 18.53
C LEU A 26 53.41 -11.04 19.65
N HIS A 27 53.40 -9.75 19.29
CA HIS A 27 53.02 -8.70 20.23
C HIS A 27 51.60 -8.99 20.79
N PRO A 28 51.26 -8.65 22.05
CA PRO A 28 49.94 -8.95 22.63
C PRO A 28 48.74 -8.37 21.87
N LEU A 29 48.98 -7.37 21.03
CA LEU A 29 47.99 -6.75 20.15
C LEU A 29 48.00 -7.33 18.72
N GLU A 30 48.87 -8.28 18.42
CA GLU A 30 48.97 -8.96 17.15
C GLU A 30 48.43 -10.39 17.28
N HIS A 31 47.76 -10.89 16.25
CA HIS A 31 47.43 -12.31 16.17
C HIS A 31 47.64 -12.84 14.75
N LEU A 32 47.98 -14.13 14.66
CA LEU A 32 48.15 -14.83 13.40
C LEU A 32 46.77 -15.29 12.89
N GLU A 33 46.33 -14.72 11.77
CA GLU A 33 45.11 -15.16 11.09
C GLU A 33 45.44 -16.28 10.10
N ARG A 34 44.81 -17.45 10.30
CA ARG A 34 44.90 -18.62 9.41
C ARG A 34 43.54 -18.83 8.75
N THR A 35 43.50 -18.96 7.44
CA THR A 35 42.28 -19.31 6.72
C THR A 35 42.25 -20.80 6.41
N GLU A 36 41.09 -21.44 6.55
CA GLU A 36 40.90 -22.86 6.24
C GLU A 36 40.92 -23.16 4.72
N ARG A 37 40.82 -22.12 3.88
CA ARG A 37 40.82 -22.21 2.41
C ARG A 37 42.24 -22.24 1.83
N ALA A 38 43.07 -23.16 2.30
CA ALA A 38 44.48 -23.32 1.95
C ALA A 38 44.85 -22.97 0.49
N SER A 39 46.07 -22.44 0.32
CA SER A 39 46.82 -22.04 -0.91
C SER A 39 46.60 -20.64 -1.50
N ASN A 40 45.43 -20.00 -1.38
CA ASN A 40 45.20 -18.68 -2.01
C ASN A 40 45.29 -17.47 -1.06
N PHE A 41 45.43 -17.70 0.25
CA PHE A 41 45.55 -16.64 1.25
C PHE A 41 46.72 -16.94 2.20
N PRO A 42 47.91 -16.33 2.01
CA PRO A 42 49.04 -16.54 2.90
C PRO A 42 48.71 -16.07 4.32
N PRO A 43 49.25 -16.71 5.37
CA PRO A 43 49.02 -16.30 6.76
C PRO A 43 49.40 -14.82 6.97
N ARG A 44 48.56 -14.09 7.72
CA ARG A 44 48.78 -12.66 7.98
C ARG A 44 48.87 -12.42 9.48
N VAL A 45 49.76 -11.50 9.85
CA VAL A 45 49.79 -10.94 11.20
C VAL A 45 48.87 -9.72 11.20
N VAL A 46 47.89 -9.75 12.10
CA VAL A 46 46.83 -8.75 12.26
C VAL A 46 47.08 -7.97 13.53
N HIS A 47 47.42 -6.68 13.40
CA HIS A 47 47.54 -5.79 14.55
C HIS A 47 46.17 -5.18 14.92
N ARG A 48 45.72 -5.44 16.15
CA ARG A 48 44.54 -4.85 16.78
C ARG A 48 44.92 -3.53 17.45
N ARG A 49 44.31 -2.41 17.08
CA ARG A 49 44.41 -1.17 17.87
C ARG A 49 43.38 -1.19 19.00
N LEU A 50 43.74 -0.62 20.16
CA LEU A 50 42.80 -0.39 21.27
C LEU A 50 42.15 1.01 21.19
N HIS A 51 40.81 0.98 21.21
CA HIS A 51 39.82 1.97 21.68
C HIS A 51 39.31 3.13 20.80
N GLY A 52 37.99 3.04 20.54
CA GLY A 52 36.99 4.09 20.31
C GLY A 52 35.58 3.45 20.32
N LYS A 53 34.53 4.18 20.72
CA LYS A 53 33.13 3.76 20.49
C LYS A 53 32.73 4.25 19.10
N ALA A 54 32.68 3.37 18.11
CA ALA A 54 32.15 3.68 16.77
C ALA A 54 30.73 3.13 16.63
N ALA A 55 29.81 3.94 16.10
CA ALA A 55 28.47 3.50 15.77
C ALA A 55 28.47 2.94 14.34
N ALA A 56 28.25 1.64 14.19
CA ALA A 56 28.04 1.02 12.89
C ALA A 56 26.54 0.80 12.65
N ARG A 57 26.05 1.20 11.47
CA ARG A 57 24.69 0.88 11.03
C ARG A 57 24.70 -0.50 10.38
N ILE A 58 24.07 -1.48 11.01
CA ILE A 58 23.81 -2.78 10.38
C ILE A 58 22.65 -2.57 9.39
N LYS A 59 22.93 -2.76 8.09
CA LYS A 59 21.94 -2.59 7.03
C LYS A 59 20.76 -3.54 7.25
N THR A 60 19.56 -3.11 6.84
CA THR A 60 18.39 -3.97 6.72
C THR A 60 18.68 -5.11 5.76
N VAL A 61 18.31 -6.31 6.17
CA VAL A 61 18.43 -7.53 5.37
C VAL A 61 17.07 -8.21 5.40
N ARG A 62 16.55 -8.63 4.25
CA ARG A 62 15.28 -9.37 4.15
C ARG A 62 15.48 -10.84 4.53
N PRO A 63 14.45 -11.55 5.03
CA PRO A 63 14.58 -12.97 5.34
C PRO A 63 15.03 -13.83 4.15
N SER A 64 14.67 -13.43 2.92
CA SER A 64 15.13 -14.06 1.67
C SER A 64 16.65 -14.02 1.44
N ALA A 65 17.41 -13.21 2.18
CA ALA A 65 18.87 -13.23 2.14
C ALA A 65 19.51 -14.38 2.96
N GLY A 66 18.69 -15.27 3.54
CA GLY A 66 19.16 -16.48 4.23
C GLY A 66 20.01 -16.16 5.46
N ASP A 67 21.19 -16.77 5.57
CA ASP A 67 22.09 -16.63 6.73
C ASP A 67 22.37 -15.16 7.11
N ALA A 68 22.45 -14.24 6.14
CA ALA A 68 22.68 -12.83 6.41
C ALA A 68 21.57 -12.20 7.26
N PHE A 69 20.32 -12.64 7.10
CA PHE A 69 19.19 -12.20 7.91
C PHE A 69 19.27 -12.74 9.34
N PHE A 70 19.52 -14.04 9.52
CA PHE A 70 19.61 -14.65 10.84
C PHE A 70 20.82 -14.12 11.63
N MET A 71 21.96 -13.94 10.96
CA MET A 71 23.13 -13.28 11.54
C MET A 71 22.79 -11.87 12.03
N ARG A 72 22.06 -11.10 11.22
CA ARG A 72 21.63 -9.76 11.60
C ARG A 72 20.75 -9.78 12.85
N LEU A 73 19.75 -10.67 12.90
CA LEU A 73 18.91 -10.83 14.09
C LEU A 73 19.76 -11.12 15.32
N ILE A 74 20.68 -12.08 15.25
CA ILE A 74 21.56 -12.42 16.37
C ILE A 74 22.45 -11.23 16.76
N LEU A 75 23.07 -10.53 15.82
CA LEU A 75 23.93 -9.35 16.08
C LEU A 75 23.17 -8.20 16.75
N LEU A 76 21.88 -8.04 16.46
CA LEU A 76 21.04 -7.05 17.13
C LEU A 76 20.70 -7.46 18.57
N HIS A 77 20.85 -8.73 18.93
CA HIS A 77 20.49 -9.27 20.23
C HIS A 77 21.71 -9.54 21.13
N ARG A 78 22.85 -9.98 20.60
CA ARG A 78 24.04 -10.26 21.40
C ARG A 78 25.36 -10.03 20.66
N PRO A 79 26.44 -9.76 21.39
CA PRO A 79 27.77 -9.66 20.79
C PRO A 79 28.23 -11.02 20.23
N ILE A 80 28.98 -10.96 19.13
CA ILE A 80 29.57 -12.10 18.44
C ILE A 80 31.07 -11.86 18.32
N ALA A 81 31.90 -12.83 18.74
CA ALA A 81 33.35 -12.73 18.66
C ALA A 81 33.92 -13.44 17.42
N ASN A 82 33.26 -14.50 16.95
CA ASN A 82 33.69 -15.28 15.79
C ASN A 82 32.50 -15.93 15.05
N TRP A 83 32.76 -16.52 13.88
CA TRP A 83 31.74 -17.16 13.05
C TRP A 83 31.01 -18.35 13.70
N MET A 84 31.66 -19.08 14.61
CA MET A 84 31.01 -20.19 15.31
C MET A 84 30.00 -19.70 16.34
N ASP A 85 30.19 -18.50 16.90
CA ASP A 85 29.26 -17.93 17.89
C ASP A 85 27.87 -17.66 17.29
N PHE A 86 27.74 -17.53 15.96
CA PHE A 86 26.43 -17.42 15.29
C PHE A 86 25.61 -18.69 15.36
N ARG A 87 26.26 -19.85 15.54
CA ARG A 87 25.60 -21.14 15.74
C ARG A 87 25.55 -21.54 17.21
N ARG A 88 26.24 -20.80 18.08
CA ARG A 88 26.29 -21.06 19.51
C ARG A 88 25.39 -20.10 20.27
N THR A 89 24.33 -20.59 20.87
CA THR A 89 23.33 -19.79 21.59
C THR A 89 23.87 -19.26 22.93
N ALA A 90 23.17 -18.30 23.52
CA ALA A 90 23.60 -17.64 24.77
C ALA A 90 23.71 -18.60 25.97
N ASP A 91 22.97 -19.71 25.97
CA ASP A 91 23.06 -20.82 26.93
C ASP A 91 24.20 -21.82 26.61
N GLY A 92 24.95 -21.57 25.53
CA GLY A 92 26.17 -22.28 25.18
C GLY A 92 25.98 -23.48 24.24
N GLN A 93 24.76 -23.80 23.79
CA GLN A 93 24.48 -24.91 22.88
C GLN A 93 24.89 -24.58 21.44
N MET A 94 25.35 -25.59 20.69
CA MET A 94 25.75 -25.44 19.29
C MET A 94 24.68 -26.04 18.38
N HIS A 95 24.23 -25.26 17.40
CA HIS A 95 23.20 -25.65 16.44
C HIS A 95 23.77 -25.93 15.05
N ALA A 96 23.01 -26.64 14.21
CA ALA A 96 23.44 -27.01 12.87
C ALA A 96 23.59 -25.79 11.95
N SER A 97 22.61 -24.88 12.00
CA SER A 97 22.58 -23.63 11.22
C SER A 97 22.44 -22.38 12.09
N ILE A 98 22.72 -21.22 11.51
CA ILE A 98 22.53 -19.91 12.16
C ILE A 98 21.04 -19.65 12.41
N ARG A 99 20.18 -20.14 11.51
CA ARG A 99 18.72 -20.10 11.66
C ARG A 99 18.25 -20.87 12.90
N ASP A 100 18.75 -22.08 13.12
CA ASP A 100 18.38 -22.90 14.27
C ASP A 100 18.76 -22.24 15.60
N ALA A 101 19.94 -21.60 15.64
CA ALA A 101 20.37 -20.82 16.79
C ALA A 101 19.46 -19.60 17.03
N ALA A 102 19.07 -18.88 15.96
CA ALA A 102 18.13 -17.77 16.05
C ALA A 102 16.74 -18.22 16.54
N ALA A 103 16.25 -19.38 16.08
CA ALA A 103 14.99 -19.97 16.53
C ALA A 103 15.04 -20.38 18.01
N HIS A 104 16.14 -21.02 18.45
CA HIS A 104 16.34 -21.39 19.86
C HIS A 104 16.38 -20.18 20.79
N GLU A 105 16.94 -19.07 20.33
CA GLU A 105 16.93 -17.79 21.05
C GLU A 105 15.57 -17.07 20.99
N GLY A 106 14.56 -17.63 20.32
CA GLY A 106 13.24 -17.02 20.16
C GLY A 106 13.24 -15.76 19.30
N LEU A 107 14.26 -15.59 18.45
CA LEU A 107 14.36 -14.44 17.53
C LEU A 107 13.50 -14.64 16.27
N ILE A 108 13.12 -15.89 16.01
CA ILE A 108 12.13 -16.33 15.03
C ILE A 108 11.26 -17.41 15.68
N GLU A 109 9.96 -17.42 15.40
CA GLU A 109 8.99 -18.41 15.90
C GLU A 109 9.09 -19.76 15.16
N GLY A 110 9.91 -19.86 14.10
CA GLY A 110 10.28 -21.11 13.43
C GLY A 110 9.83 -21.19 11.97
N GLU A 111 9.57 -22.40 11.44
CA GLU A 111 9.21 -22.59 10.02
C GLU A 111 7.75 -22.23 9.69
N ASN A 112 6.91 -22.01 10.70
CA ASN A 112 5.46 -21.90 10.55
C ASN A 112 4.92 -20.47 10.58
N GLU A 113 5.78 -19.44 10.70
CA GLU A 113 5.37 -18.03 10.80
C GLU A 113 4.46 -17.61 9.64
N ALA A 114 4.87 -17.88 8.40
CA ALA A 114 4.08 -17.53 7.22
C ALA A 114 2.70 -18.22 7.22
N HIS A 115 2.61 -19.45 7.71
CA HIS A 115 1.33 -20.14 7.81
C HIS A 115 0.45 -19.54 8.91
N GLN A 116 1.00 -19.21 10.08
CA GLN A 116 0.27 -18.56 11.17
C GLN A 116 -0.26 -17.18 10.76
N VAL A 117 0.55 -16.38 10.08
CA VAL A 117 0.15 -15.08 9.52
C VAL A 117 -1.04 -15.26 8.56
N MET A 118 -0.98 -16.26 7.67
CA MET A 118 -2.08 -16.55 6.75
C MET A 118 -3.35 -17.06 7.46
N VAL A 119 -3.21 -17.86 8.52
CA VAL A 119 -4.35 -18.30 9.35
C VAL A 119 -5.02 -17.10 10.02
N GLU A 120 -4.23 -16.23 10.66
CA GLU A 120 -4.72 -15.02 11.30
C GLU A 120 -5.42 -14.09 10.30
N ALA A 121 -4.81 -13.85 9.14
CA ALA A 121 -5.39 -13.01 8.09
C ALA A 121 -6.73 -13.56 7.56
N THR A 122 -6.83 -14.90 7.45
CA THR A 122 -8.07 -15.57 7.02
C THR A 122 -9.16 -15.46 8.09
N GLN A 123 -8.81 -15.57 9.36
CA GLN A 123 -9.75 -15.44 10.50
C GLN A 123 -10.25 -14.01 10.67
N ASN A 124 -9.39 -13.02 10.41
CA ASN A 124 -9.72 -11.59 10.49
C ASN A 124 -10.48 -11.07 9.25
N HIS A 125 -11.07 -11.97 8.46
CA HIS A 125 -11.93 -11.65 7.31
C HIS A 125 -11.26 -10.79 6.21
N SER A 126 -9.97 -10.97 5.97
CA SER A 126 -9.29 -10.32 4.83
C SER A 126 -9.94 -10.74 3.51
N ALA A 127 -10.05 -9.82 2.54
CA ALA A 127 -10.56 -10.17 1.22
C ALA A 127 -9.63 -11.22 0.55
N PRO A 128 -10.15 -12.19 -0.21
CA PRO A 128 -9.32 -13.19 -0.90
C PRO A 128 -8.19 -12.59 -1.74
N SER A 129 -8.41 -11.42 -2.36
CA SER A 129 -7.37 -10.67 -3.08
C SER A 129 -6.22 -10.20 -2.20
N ASP A 130 -6.52 -9.76 -0.98
CA ASP A 130 -5.51 -9.28 -0.04
C ASP A 130 -4.70 -10.46 0.51
N LEU A 131 -5.37 -11.61 0.74
CA LEU A 131 -4.69 -12.86 1.11
C LEU A 131 -3.71 -13.33 0.02
N ARG A 132 -4.08 -13.21 -1.27
CA ARG A 132 -3.18 -13.56 -2.38
C ARG A 132 -1.97 -12.64 -2.44
N PHE A 133 -2.15 -11.34 -2.25
CA PHE A 133 -1.03 -10.40 -2.15
C PHE A 133 -0.14 -10.69 -0.95
N LEU A 134 -0.73 -10.95 0.23
CA LEU A 134 0.00 -11.30 1.44
C LEU A 134 0.84 -12.57 1.25
N LEU A 135 0.27 -13.61 0.62
CA LEU A 135 1.02 -14.82 0.28
C LEU A 135 2.23 -14.50 -0.61
N ALA A 136 2.04 -13.73 -1.68
CA ALA A 136 3.13 -13.33 -2.58
C ALA A 136 4.21 -12.52 -1.84
N LEU A 137 3.82 -11.60 -0.97
CA LEU A 137 4.73 -10.82 -0.14
C LEU A 137 5.52 -11.71 0.83
N LEU A 138 4.86 -12.63 1.52
CA LEU A 138 5.52 -13.58 2.43
C LEU A 138 6.56 -14.42 1.69
N ILE A 139 6.23 -14.92 0.49
CA ILE A 139 7.15 -15.71 -0.33
C ILE A 139 8.34 -14.84 -0.79
N PHE A 140 8.09 -13.62 -1.25
CA PHE A 140 9.15 -12.69 -1.62
C PHE A 140 10.08 -12.33 -0.45
N GLU A 141 9.52 -12.18 0.75
CA GLU A 141 10.28 -11.95 1.96
C GLU A 141 11.02 -13.21 2.45
N GLY A 142 10.79 -14.38 1.84
CA GLY A 142 11.57 -15.61 2.09
C GLY A 142 10.82 -16.68 2.88
N ALA A 143 9.49 -16.68 2.88
CA ALA A 143 8.71 -17.74 3.51
C ALA A 143 9.07 -19.13 2.92
N PRO A 144 9.30 -20.14 3.78
CA PRO A 144 9.65 -21.47 3.32
C PRO A 144 8.43 -22.17 2.68
N SER A 145 8.72 -23.14 1.82
CA SER A 145 7.73 -24.08 1.24
C SER A 145 6.48 -23.42 0.63
N PRO A 146 6.60 -22.57 -0.42
CA PRO A 146 5.47 -21.88 -1.06
C PRO A 146 4.31 -22.81 -1.46
N ILE A 147 4.62 -24.00 -1.97
CA ILE A 147 3.61 -25.00 -2.36
C ILE A 147 2.77 -25.47 -1.18
N THR A 148 3.37 -25.62 0.00
CA THR A 148 2.66 -26.04 1.22
C THR A 148 1.72 -24.94 1.69
N LEU A 149 2.17 -23.68 1.67
CA LEU A 149 1.32 -22.52 1.98
C LEU A 149 0.13 -22.43 1.03
N TRP A 150 0.36 -22.58 -0.28
CA TRP A 150 -0.71 -22.63 -1.27
C TRP A 150 -1.70 -23.76 -0.97
N LEU A 151 -1.23 -24.99 -0.76
CA LEU A 151 -2.12 -26.14 -0.53
C LEU A 151 -2.99 -25.98 0.73
N HIS A 152 -2.46 -25.37 1.79
CA HIS A 152 -3.21 -25.10 3.01
C HIS A 152 -4.24 -23.98 2.86
N HIS A 153 -3.96 -22.98 2.03
CA HIS A 153 -4.75 -21.74 2.00
C HIS A 153 -5.55 -21.52 0.70
N LYS A 154 -5.38 -22.38 -0.32
CA LYS A 154 -5.98 -22.21 -1.66
C LYS A 154 -7.49 -22.00 -1.67
N GLU A 155 -8.21 -22.59 -0.71
CA GLU A 155 -9.66 -22.44 -0.61
C GLU A 155 -10.08 -21.01 -0.24
N ALA A 156 -9.38 -20.39 0.72
CA ALA A 156 -9.59 -19.01 1.09
C ALA A 156 -9.12 -18.06 -0.02
N LEU A 157 -7.96 -18.38 -0.62
CA LEU A 157 -7.34 -17.62 -1.70
C LEU A 157 -8.16 -17.64 -3.00
N ALA A 158 -8.97 -18.66 -3.27
CA ALA A 158 -9.75 -18.77 -4.52
C ALA A 158 -11.23 -18.42 -4.34
N ARG A 159 -11.64 -17.99 -3.15
CA ARG A 159 -13.06 -17.95 -2.77
C ARG A 159 -13.91 -17.00 -3.62
N ASP A 160 -13.35 -15.87 -4.02
CA ASP A 160 -13.97 -14.82 -4.83
C ASP A 160 -14.13 -15.20 -6.31
N TYR A 161 -13.35 -16.18 -6.79
CA TYR A 161 -13.49 -16.74 -8.14
C TYR A 161 -14.52 -17.87 -8.22
N LEU A 162 -15.07 -18.31 -7.09
CA LEU A 162 -16.11 -19.34 -7.07
C LEU A 162 -17.49 -18.71 -7.35
N PRO A 163 -18.36 -19.34 -8.18
CA PRO A 163 -19.70 -18.82 -8.41
C PRO A 163 -20.49 -18.61 -7.12
N LEU A 164 -21.26 -17.52 -7.03
CA LEU A 164 -22.05 -17.14 -5.85
C LEU A 164 -23.03 -18.21 -5.37
N ALA A 165 -23.45 -19.11 -6.26
CA ALA A 165 -24.31 -20.25 -5.92
C ALA A 165 -23.66 -21.22 -4.92
N PHE A 166 -22.34 -21.14 -4.74
CA PHE A 166 -21.59 -22.02 -3.84
C PHE A 166 -21.05 -21.22 -2.66
N ALA A 167 -21.46 -21.61 -1.45
CA ALA A 167 -21.04 -20.99 -0.21
C ALA A 167 -19.58 -21.35 0.17
N SER A 168 -19.06 -22.46 -0.36
CA SER A 168 -17.70 -22.93 -0.14
C SER A 168 -17.22 -23.83 -1.28
N PRO A 169 -15.90 -24.02 -1.45
CA PRO A 169 -15.36 -24.97 -2.43
C PRO A 169 -15.93 -26.39 -2.28
N ALA A 170 -16.19 -26.83 -1.04
CA ALA A 170 -16.76 -28.14 -0.75
C ALA A 170 -18.14 -28.38 -1.40
N THR A 171 -18.90 -27.32 -1.63
CA THR A 171 -20.23 -27.38 -2.26
C THR A 171 -20.20 -27.19 -3.78
N ALA A 172 -19.04 -26.87 -4.34
CA ALA A 172 -18.89 -26.58 -5.75
C ALA A 172 -18.45 -27.81 -6.59
N PRO A 173 -18.95 -27.93 -7.83
CA PRO A 173 -18.46 -28.91 -8.80
C PRO A 173 -16.95 -28.84 -8.98
N SER A 174 -16.32 -29.99 -9.27
CA SER A 174 -14.86 -30.08 -9.42
C SER A 174 -14.32 -29.19 -10.54
N ALA A 175 -15.09 -28.97 -11.61
CA ALA A 175 -14.74 -28.05 -12.69
C ALA A 175 -14.65 -26.59 -12.20
N SER A 176 -15.66 -26.12 -11.46
CA SER A 176 -15.70 -24.76 -10.92
C SER A 176 -14.56 -24.52 -9.93
N ARG A 177 -14.24 -25.52 -9.08
CA ARG A 177 -13.08 -25.45 -8.17
C ARG A 177 -11.76 -25.32 -8.91
N ARG A 178 -11.55 -26.10 -9.97
CA ARG A 178 -10.31 -26.01 -10.76
C ARG A 178 -10.17 -24.63 -11.41
N LEU A 179 -11.26 -24.09 -11.97
CA LEU A 179 -11.24 -22.76 -12.58
C LEU A 179 -10.95 -21.66 -11.55
N SER A 180 -11.53 -21.74 -10.34
CA SER A 180 -11.26 -20.75 -9.29
C SER A 180 -9.82 -20.85 -8.76
N GLU A 181 -9.29 -22.06 -8.56
CA GLU A 181 -7.89 -22.27 -8.16
C GLU A 181 -6.93 -21.74 -9.23
N GLN A 182 -7.26 -21.97 -10.50
CA GLN A 182 -6.49 -21.47 -11.65
C GLN A 182 -6.43 -19.94 -11.66
N ALA A 183 -7.59 -19.28 -11.55
CA ALA A 183 -7.67 -17.82 -11.51
C ALA A 183 -6.94 -17.21 -10.30
N ALA A 184 -6.95 -17.89 -9.15
CA ALA A 184 -6.19 -17.46 -7.98
C ALA A 184 -4.67 -17.57 -8.18
N LEU A 185 -4.21 -18.65 -8.82
CA LEU A 185 -2.80 -18.80 -9.19
C LEU A 185 -2.35 -17.74 -10.20
N ASP A 186 -3.19 -17.39 -11.18
CA ASP A 186 -2.93 -16.27 -12.10
C ASP A 186 -2.73 -14.94 -11.35
N ASP A 187 -3.54 -14.69 -10.32
CA ASP A 187 -3.47 -13.45 -9.53
C ASP A 187 -2.25 -13.40 -8.59
N ILE A 188 -1.87 -14.54 -8.01
CA ILE A 188 -0.63 -14.68 -7.24
C ILE A 188 0.58 -14.43 -8.15
N ASP A 189 0.58 -14.99 -9.35
CA ASP A 189 1.66 -14.83 -10.33
C ASP A 189 1.84 -13.35 -10.74
N ARG A 190 0.73 -12.60 -10.88
CA ARG A 190 0.77 -11.14 -11.10
C ARG A 190 1.39 -10.40 -9.92
N SER A 191 1.05 -10.79 -8.70
CA SER A 191 1.61 -10.18 -7.49
C SER A 191 3.11 -10.46 -7.38
N LEU A 192 3.53 -11.70 -7.64
CA LEU A 192 4.94 -12.11 -7.70
C LEU A 192 5.73 -11.38 -8.78
N ALA A 193 5.12 -11.13 -9.94
CA ALA A 193 5.78 -10.39 -11.02
C ALA A 193 6.17 -8.96 -10.59
N THR A 194 5.42 -8.34 -9.67
CA THR A 194 5.81 -7.04 -9.10
C THR A 194 7.09 -7.10 -8.27
N PHE A 195 7.46 -8.29 -7.82
CA PHE A 195 8.67 -8.60 -7.08
C PHE A 195 9.78 -9.21 -7.96
N GLY A 196 9.56 -9.33 -9.27
CA GLY A 196 10.49 -10.00 -10.19
C GLY A 196 10.50 -11.53 -10.09
N LEU A 197 9.43 -12.12 -9.55
CA LEU A 197 9.22 -13.56 -9.42
C LEU A 197 8.01 -14.01 -10.25
N SER A 198 7.83 -15.32 -10.34
CA SER A 198 6.66 -15.96 -10.94
C SER A 198 6.33 -17.25 -10.20
N ASN A 199 5.14 -17.81 -10.44
CA ASN A 199 4.73 -19.09 -9.87
C ASN A 199 5.76 -20.19 -10.14
N ILE A 200 6.36 -20.22 -11.33
CA ILE A 200 7.36 -21.23 -11.69
C ILE A 200 8.66 -21.05 -10.89
N ASP A 201 9.09 -19.81 -10.64
CA ASP A 201 10.32 -19.51 -9.88
C ASP A 201 10.23 -20.01 -8.43
N ILE A 202 9.02 -20.08 -7.89
CA ILE A 202 8.76 -20.46 -6.48
C ILE A 202 8.12 -21.85 -6.34
N GLY A 203 7.97 -22.60 -7.43
CA GLY A 203 7.42 -23.97 -7.43
C GLY A 203 5.91 -24.07 -7.23
N LEU A 204 5.15 -23.01 -7.51
CA LEU A 204 3.68 -23.08 -7.61
C LEU A 204 3.22 -23.57 -8.98
N PRO A 205 2.00 -24.14 -9.11
CA PRO A 205 1.47 -24.56 -10.40
C PRO A 205 1.40 -23.38 -11.37
N VAL A 206 1.91 -23.61 -12.58
CA VAL A 206 1.92 -22.60 -13.65
C VAL A 206 0.50 -22.34 -14.08
N ALA A 207 0.16 -21.07 -14.17
CA ALA A 207 -1.13 -20.69 -14.66
C ALA A 207 -1.15 -20.73 -16.20
N SER A 208 -2.09 -21.47 -16.79
CA SER A 208 -2.20 -21.57 -18.25
C SER A 208 -2.61 -20.21 -18.83
N SER A 209 -1.81 -19.66 -19.76
CA SER A 209 -2.10 -18.45 -20.54
C SER A 209 -2.81 -17.35 -19.74
N ARG A 210 -2.03 -16.45 -19.11
CA ARG A 210 -2.57 -15.27 -18.42
C ARG A 210 -3.56 -14.53 -19.33
N PRO A 211 -4.86 -14.44 -18.99
CA PRO A 211 -5.80 -13.63 -19.74
C PRO A 211 -5.35 -12.17 -19.68
N ASP A 212 -5.59 -11.41 -20.74
CA ASP A 212 -5.29 -9.98 -20.69
C ASP A 212 -6.16 -9.29 -19.62
N LEU A 213 -5.72 -8.12 -19.14
CA LEU A 213 -6.41 -7.40 -18.06
C LEU A 213 -7.85 -6.98 -18.43
N ILE A 214 -8.19 -6.96 -19.72
CA ILE A 214 -9.53 -6.59 -20.20
C ILE A 214 -10.46 -7.78 -20.04
N GLU A 215 -10.06 -8.95 -20.51
CA GLU A 215 -10.80 -10.19 -20.29
C GLU A 215 -10.99 -10.46 -18.80
N GLU A 216 -9.97 -10.23 -17.98
CA GLU A 216 -10.07 -10.37 -16.53
C GLU A 216 -11.12 -9.42 -15.92
N GLU A 217 -11.09 -8.13 -16.27
CA GLU A 217 -12.07 -7.15 -15.80
C GLU A 217 -13.50 -7.53 -16.21
N LEU A 218 -13.68 -7.94 -17.47
CA LEU A 218 -14.97 -8.34 -18.01
C LEU A 218 -15.49 -9.60 -17.32
N ASN A 219 -14.64 -10.61 -17.10
CA ASN A 219 -15.00 -11.86 -16.42
C ASN A 219 -15.33 -11.64 -14.95
N TYR A 220 -14.61 -10.74 -14.26
CA TYR A 220 -14.89 -10.38 -12.87
C TYR A 220 -16.29 -9.75 -12.73
N PHE A 221 -16.64 -8.81 -13.62
CA PHE A 221 -17.94 -8.13 -13.54
C PHE A 221 -19.09 -8.88 -14.21
N ALA A 222 -18.82 -9.79 -15.15
CA ALA A 222 -19.85 -10.57 -15.87
C ALA A 222 -20.93 -11.19 -14.94
N PRO A 223 -20.59 -11.94 -13.88
CA PRO A 223 -21.60 -12.51 -12.97
C PRO A 223 -22.32 -11.45 -12.12
N HIS A 224 -21.76 -10.23 -12.01
CA HIS A 224 -22.29 -9.14 -11.19
C HIS A 224 -23.12 -8.12 -12.00
N ARG A 225 -23.14 -8.20 -13.34
CA ARG A 225 -23.78 -7.20 -14.22
C ARG A 225 -25.25 -6.93 -13.92
N HIS A 226 -26.03 -7.95 -13.57
CA HIS A 226 -27.44 -7.75 -13.21
C HIS A 226 -27.58 -6.90 -11.95
N ARG A 227 -26.83 -7.24 -10.89
CA ARG A 227 -26.83 -6.50 -9.62
C ARG A 227 -26.36 -5.06 -9.82
N LEU A 228 -25.28 -4.85 -10.56
CA LEU A 228 -24.76 -3.51 -10.83
C LEU A 228 -25.80 -2.62 -11.54
N ARG A 229 -26.52 -3.15 -12.54
CA ARG A 229 -27.60 -2.42 -13.20
C ARG A 229 -28.75 -2.09 -12.24
N GLN A 230 -29.09 -3.00 -11.34
CA GLN A 230 -30.11 -2.78 -10.32
C GLN A 230 -29.69 -1.72 -9.30
N ASP A 231 -28.48 -1.83 -8.75
CA ASP A 231 -27.92 -0.88 -7.77
C ASP A 231 -27.80 0.53 -8.38
N ALA A 232 -27.38 0.62 -9.65
CA ALA A 232 -27.37 1.86 -10.40
C ALA A 232 -28.80 2.41 -10.63
N ALA A 233 -29.77 1.56 -10.97
CA ALA A 233 -31.17 1.98 -11.12
C ALA A 233 -31.78 2.50 -9.81
N GLN A 234 -31.52 1.84 -8.69
CA GLN A 234 -31.95 2.30 -7.36
C GLN A 234 -31.31 3.64 -7.00
N SER A 235 -30.00 3.79 -7.24
CA SER A 235 -29.30 5.05 -6.99
C SER A 235 -29.86 6.19 -7.84
N ARG A 236 -30.13 5.92 -9.13
CA ARG A 236 -30.74 6.89 -10.06
C ARG A 236 -32.12 7.35 -9.61
N ALA A 237 -32.92 6.51 -8.96
CA ALA A 237 -34.23 6.91 -8.45
C ALA A 237 -34.15 7.96 -7.33
N LEU A 238 -32.98 8.11 -6.69
CA LEU A 238 -32.71 9.08 -5.62
C LEU A 238 -31.96 10.32 -6.11
N PHE A 239 -31.69 10.42 -7.41
CA PHE A 239 -30.94 11.54 -7.97
C PHE A 239 -31.76 12.82 -7.96
N THR A 240 -31.08 13.94 -7.75
CA THR A 240 -31.62 15.25 -8.07
C THR A 240 -31.71 15.44 -9.58
N GLN A 241 -32.51 16.40 -10.04
CA GLN A 241 -32.56 16.77 -11.46
C GLN A 241 -31.17 17.13 -12.00
N GLN A 242 -30.33 17.81 -11.20
CA GLN A 242 -28.96 18.16 -11.58
C GLN A 242 -28.09 16.91 -11.77
N GLN A 243 -28.16 15.94 -10.84
CA GLN A 243 -27.43 14.68 -10.95
C GLN A 243 -27.87 13.87 -12.17
N HIS A 244 -29.16 13.86 -12.50
CA HIS A 244 -29.66 13.25 -13.73
C HIS A 244 -29.07 13.90 -14.99
N ALA A 245 -29.03 15.23 -15.05
CA ALA A 245 -28.46 15.97 -16.18
C ALA A 245 -26.95 15.70 -16.35
N ILE A 246 -26.19 15.75 -15.25
CA ILE A 246 -24.75 15.46 -15.26
C ILE A 246 -24.49 14.03 -15.71
N ARG A 247 -25.23 13.06 -15.17
CA ARG A 247 -25.13 11.65 -15.58
C ARG A 247 -25.40 11.49 -17.07
N ALA A 248 -26.49 12.08 -17.57
CA ALA A 248 -26.86 11.96 -18.98
C ALA A 248 -25.74 12.50 -19.88
N ALA A 249 -25.25 13.72 -19.60
CA ALA A 249 -24.15 14.33 -20.33
C ALA A 249 -22.89 13.44 -20.36
N ILE A 250 -22.48 12.89 -19.20
CA ILE A 250 -21.31 12.01 -19.10
C ILE A 250 -21.50 10.71 -19.90
N LEU A 251 -22.67 10.06 -19.78
CA LEU A 251 -22.92 8.82 -20.51
C LEU A 251 -23.01 9.05 -22.01
N ASP A 252 -23.66 10.13 -22.44
CA ASP A 252 -23.74 10.49 -23.86
C ASP A 252 -22.33 10.72 -24.43
N ASP A 253 -21.47 11.44 -23.70
CA ASP A 253 -20.07 11.69 -24.11
C ASP A 253 -19.21 10.41 -24.13
N ILE A 254 -19.41 9.47 -23.19
CA ILE A 254 -18.69 8.18 -23.18
C ILE A 254 -19.12 7.27 -24.34
N LEU A 255 -20.40 7.31 -24.70
CA LEU A 255 -20.99 6.45 -25.73
C LEU A 255 -20.89 7.06 -27.14
N ALA A 256 -20.66 8.36 -27.25
CA ALA A 256 -20.46 9.03 -28.53
C ALA A 256 -19.08 8.68 -29.14
N GLU A 257 -19.05 8.49 -30.46
CA GLU A 257 -17.80 8.34 -31.20
C GLU A 257 -17.17 9.71 -31.46
N GLY A 258 -15.96 9.94 -30.95
CA GLY A 258 -15.06 11.00 -31.45
C GLY A 258 -15.00 12.34 -30.71
N GLY A 259 -15.00 12.35 -29.37
CA GLY A 259 -14.71 13.57 -28.61
C GLY A 259 -14.01 13.33 -27.27
N SER A 260 -12.85 13.97 -27.06
CA SER A 260 -12.25 14.10 -25.72
C SER A 260 -13.17 14.95 -24.85
N ARG A 261 -13.65 14.38 -23.74
CA ARG A 261 -14.58 15.05 -22.82
C ARG A 261 -14.07 14.92 -21.39
N LEU A 262 -13.80 16.06 -20.79
CA LEU A 262 -13.24 16.17 -19.46
C LEU A 262 -14.33 16.75 -18.56
N HIS A 263 -14.85 15.97 -17.63
CA HIS A 263 -15.88 16.40 -16.69
C HIS A 263 -15.27 16.56 -15.32
N LEU A 264 -15.46 17.71 -14.68
CA LEU A 264 -15.07 17.94 -13.30
C LEU A 264 -16.33 18.08 -12.46
N ILE A 265 -16.64 17.05 -11.68
CA ILE A 265 -17.76 17.07 -10.73
C ILE A 265 -17.22 17.57 -9.40
N GLN A 266 -17.65 18.78 -9.03
CA GLN A 266 -17.31 19.36 -7.74
C GLN A 266 -18.54 19.70 -6.93
N GLY A 267 -18.33 20.14 -5.70
CA GLY A 267 -19.38 20.52 -4.79
C GLY A 267 -18.95 20.20 -3.37
N ARG A 268 -19.66 20.78 -2.41
CA ARG A 268 -19.32 20.66 -0.99
C ARG A 268 -19.40 19.23 -0.48
N ALA A 269 -18.89 18.99 0.72
CA ALA A 269 -19.12 17.74 1.44
C ALA A 269 -20.63 17.42 1.51
N GLY A 270 -20.99 16.14 1.37
CA GLY A 270 -22.39 15.71 1.50
C GLY A 270 -23.33 16.04 0.33
N ARG A 271 -22.85 16.62 -0.78
CA ARG A 271 -23.64 16.92 -1.99
C ARG A 271 -23.82 15.72 -2.95
N GLY A 272 -23.40 14.52 -2.55
CA GLY A 272 -23.62 13.30 -3.32
C GLY A 272 -22.67 13.07 -4.51
N LYS A 273 -21.48 13.70 -4.53
CA LYS A 273 -20.46 13.50 -5.59
C LYS A 273 -20.14 12.02 -5.83
N THR A 274 -19.64 11.32 -4.80
CA THR A 274 -19.29 9.90 -4.85
C THR A 274 -20.49 9.02 -5.17
N PHE A 275 -21.67 9.38 -4.65
CA PHE A 275 -22.92 8.66 -4.93
C PHE A 275 -23.29 8.71 -6.42
N LEU A 276 -23.20 9.90 -7.04
CA LEU A 276 -23.41 10.09 -8.47
C LEU A 276 -22.42 9.27 -9.30
N VAL A 277 -21.10 9.42 -9.07
CA VAL A 277 -20.10 8.73 -9.89
C VAL A 277 -20.12 7.22 -9.69
N LYS A 278 -20.37 6.73 -8.48
CA LYS A 278 -20.49 5.28 -8.24
C LYS A 278 -21.63 4.68 -9.07
N ALA A 279 -22.78 5.33 -9.13
CA ALA A 279 -23.89 4.86 -9.96
C ALA A 279 -23.58 4.90 -11.47
N ILE A 280 -22.83 5.90 -11.95
CA ILE A 280 -22.34 5.95 -13.35
C ILE A 280 -21.41 4.77 -13.63
N ILE A 281 -20.45 4.51 -12.74
CA ILE A 281 -19.50 3.39 -12.88
C ILE A 281 -20.22 2.04 -12.84
N ASP A 282 -21.14 1.84 -11.89
CA ASP A 282 -21.93 0.61 -11.76
C ASP A 282 -22.79 0.38 -13.01
N GLU A 283 -23.36 1.44 -13.60
CA GLU A 283 -24.10 1.35 -14.86
C GLU A 283 -23.22 0.96 -16.05
N LEU A 284 -22.06 1.60 -16.21
CA LEU A 284 -21.10 1.28 -17.27
C LEU A 284 -20.62 -0.17 -17.18
N ARG A 285 -20.19 -0.60 -15.99
CA ARG A 285 -19.74 -1.98 -15.74
C ARG A 285 -20.88 -2.99 -15.89
N GLY A 286 -22.08 -2.63 -15.44
CA GLY A 286 -23.30 -3.41 -15.62
C GLY A 286 -23.67 -3.67 -17.08
N ASN A 287 -23.30 -2.74 -17.97
CA ASN A 287 -23.46 -2.86 -19.42
C ASN A 287 -22.22 -3.43 -20.13
N GLY A 288 -21.20 -3.87 -19.38
CA GLY A 288 -20.01 -4.53 -19.93
C GLY A 288 -18.92 -3.60 -20.43
N HIS A 289 -18.96 -2.31 -20.09
CA HIS A 289 -17.85 -1.39 -20.36
C HIS A 289 -16.72 -1.58 -19.34
N VAL A 290 -15.48 -1.40 -19.81
CA VAL A 290 -14.29 -1.35 -18.96
C VAL A 290 -14.06 0.10 -18.54
N VAL A 291 -13.92 0.34 -17.23
CA VAL A 291 -13.68 1.68 -16.69
C VAL A 291 -12.52 1.66 -15.72
N ALA A 292 -11.52 2.51 -15.97
CA ALA A 292 -10.38 2.69 -15.08
C ALA A 292 -10.78 3.64 -13.94
N THR A 293 -10.80 3.14 -12.70
CA THR A 293 -11.14 3.96 -11.52
C THR A 293 -9.91 4.20 -10.66
N CYS A 294 -9.61 5.48 -10.40
CA CYS A 294 -8.49 5.92 -9.59
C CYS A 294 -8.92 6.88 -8.49
N GLY A 295 -8.14 6.91 -7.41
CA GLY A 295 -8.22 7.94 -6.37
C GLY A 295 -6.86 8.57 -6.09
N ALA A 296 -6.84 9.77 -5.51
CA ALA A 296 -5.60 10.41 -5.06
C ALA A 296 -4.90 9.62 -3.94
N THR A 297 -5.68 9.05 -3.03
CA THR A 297 -5.23 8.27 -1.87
C THR A 297 -5.76 6.83 -1.91
N GLY A 298 -5.20 5.93 -1.09
CA GLY A 298 -5.70 4.56 -0.97
C GLY A 298 -7.17 4.49 -0.54
N LEU A 299 -7.59 5.38 0.37
CA LEU A 299 -8.96 5.45 0.86
C LEU A 299 -9.94 5.88 -0.25
N SER A 300 -9.63 6.94 -1.00
CA SER A 300 -10.46 7.36 -2.15
C SER A 300 -10.52 6.26 -3.23
N ALA A 301 -9.41 5.57 -3.50
CA ALA A 301 -9.39 4.46 -4.43
C ALA A 301 -10.27 3.28 -3.99
N SER A 302 -10.30 2.97 -2.68
CA SER A 302 -11.10 1.86 -2.13
C SER A 302 -12.62 2.08 -2.22
N ALA A 303 -13.08 3.31 -2.46
CA ALA A 303 -14.49 3.59 -2.71
C ALA A 303 -15.02 2.91 -3.99
N PHE A 304 -14.13 2.49 -4.88
CA PHE A 304 -14.46 1.84 -6.14
C PHE A 304 -13.87 0.42 -6.18
N THR A 305 -14.72 -0.57 -6.50
CA THR A 305 -14.26 -1.95 -6.70
C THR A 305 -13.19 -2.00 -7.79
N ARG A 306 -12.05 -2.66 -7.48
CA ARG A 306 -10.85 -2.71 -8.33
C ARG A 306 -10.21 -1.33 -8.62
N GLY A 307 -10.55 -0.33 -7.80
CA GLY A 307 -9.91 0.99 -7.79
C GLY A 307 -8.48 0.94 -7.28
N THR A 308 -7.66 1.85 -7.77
CA THR A 308 -6.24 1.98 -7.36
C THR A 308 -5.88 3.44 -7.17
N THR A 309 -4.78 3.74 -6.48
CA THR A 309 -4.26 5.11 -6.52
C THR A 309 -3.83 5.48 -7.95
N VAL A 310 -3.82 6.78 -8.29
CA VAL A 310 -3.27 7.26 -9.57
C VAL A 310 -1.82 6.80 -9.75
N HIS A 311 -1.00 6.92 -8.70
CA HIS A 311 0.38 6.43 -8.68
C HIS A 311 0.48 4.95 -9.07
N LYS A 312 -0.34 4.08 -8.49
CA LYS A 312 -0.35 2.64 -8.82
C LYS A 312 -0.86 2.39 -10.24
N ARG A 313 -1.96 3.04 -10.66
CA ARG A 313 -2.56 2.82 -11.99
C ARG A 313 -1.59 3.17 -13.11
N PHE A 314 -0.87 4.28 -12.97
CA PHE A 314 0.01 4.80 -14.01
C PHE A 314 1.50 4.52 -13.75
N ALA A 315 1.85 3.76 -12.70
CA ALA A 315 3.23 3.58 -12.25
C ALA A 315 4.01 4.90 -12.18
N ILE A 316 3.38 5.92 -11.61
CA ILE A 316 4.01 7.23 -11.37
C ILE A 316 4.66 7.14 -9.99
N PRO A 317 5.98 7.37 -9.85
CA PRO A 317 6.65 7.33 -8.57
C PRO A 317 6.14 8.44 -7.66
N VAL A 318 6.04 8.14 -6.35
CA VAL A 318 5.78 9.15 -5.32
C VAL A 318 7.10 9.88 -5.06
N ILE A 319 7.06 11.20 -5.05
CA ILE A 319 8.24 12.02 -4.72
C ILE A 319 8.39 11.99 -3.19
N GLU A 320 9.55 11.58 -2.70
CA GLU A 320 9.86 11.50 -1.26
C GLU A 320 10.53 12.79 -0.74
N ASP A 321 10.51 12.97 0.58
CA ASP A 321 11.07 14.15 1.25
C ASP A 321 12.58 14.32 0.98
N ASN A 322 13.30 13.23 0.78
CA ASN A 322 14.74 13.23 0.53
C ASN A 322 15.13 13.31 -0.96
N ASP A 323 14.16 13.39 -1.87
CA ASP A 323 14.45 13.50 -3.30
C ASP A 323 15.12 14.85 -3.63
N ASP A 324 16.12 14.80 -4.51
CA ASP A 324 16.89 15.96 -4.95
C ASP A 324 15.95 17.00 -5.59
N PRO A 325 15.98 18.28 -5.18
CA PRO A 325 15.22 19.36 -5.83
C PRO A 325 15.45 19.49 -7.34
N ALA A 326 16.59 19.00 -7.87
CA ALA A 326 16.89 18.94 -9.29
C ALA A 326 16.24 17.74 -10.02
N THR A 327 15.54 16.86 -9.30
CA THR A 327 14.86 15.70 -9.89
C THR A 327 13.81 16.17 -10.89
N PRO A 328 13.79 15.63 -12.12
CA PRO A 328 12.78 16.00 -13.10
C PRO A 328 11.37 15.66 -12.58
N PRO A 329 10.32 16.32 -13.09
CA PRO A 329 8.96 16.00 -12.72
C PRO A 329 8.67 14.50 -13.00
N PRO A 330 7.87 13.85 -12.14
CA PRO A 330 7.62 12.43 -12.22
C PRO A 330 6.97 12.10 -13.56
N ARG A 331 7.25 10.89 -14.07
CA ARG A 331 6.66 10.36 -15.30
C ARG A 331 6.15 8.96 -15.04
N SER A 332 5.18 8.53 -15.84
CA SER A 332 4.75 7.12 -15.84
C SER A 332 5.92 6.21 -16.22
N GLN A 333 6.16 5.18 -15.42
CA GLN A 333 7.13 4.12 -15.69
C GLN A 333 6.51 2.93 -16.45
N LEU A 334 5.25 3.04 -16.90
CA LEU A 334 4.60 1.99 -17.66
C LEU A 334 5.14 1.92 -19.09
N SER A 335 5.41 0.70 -19.56
CA SER A 335 5.59 0.45 -20.99
C SER A 335 4.26 0.63 -21.72
N LEU A 336 4.29 1.31 -22.87
CA LEU A 336 3.11 1.50 -23.76
C LEU A 336 2.56 0.18 -24.33
N THR A 337 3.35 -0.89 -24.28
CA THR A 337 2.98 -2.25 -24.71
C THR A 337 2.57 -3.17 -23.57
N SER A 338 2.63 -2.71 -22.32
CA SER A 338 2.23 -3.52 -21.16
C SER A 338 0.73 -3.80 -21.14
N ASP A 339 0.30 -4.89 -20.50
CA ASP A 339 -1.12 -5.21 -20.35
C ASP A 339 -1.90 -4.07 -19.66
N ARG A 340 -1.26 -3.36 -18.71
CA ARG A 340 -1.87 -2.21 -18.02
C ARG A 340 -2.06 -1.01 -18.96
N ALA A 341 -1.12 -0.79 -19.87
CA ALA A 341 -1.25 0.20 -20.94
C ALA A 341 -2.37 -0.19 -21.92
N THR A 342 -2.47 -1.46 -22.31
CA THR A 342 -3.59 -1.97 -23.11
C THR A 342 -4.93 -1.80 -22.40
N TYR A 343 -5.01 -2.09 -21.10
CA TYR A 343 -6.20 -1.85 -20.29
C TYR A 343 -6.63 -0.38 -20.32
N LEU A 344 -5.69 0.55 -20.12
CA LEU A 344 -5.96 1.99 -20.18
C LEU A 344 -6.39 2.44 -21.60
N ARG A 345 -5.76 1.88 -22.63
CA ARG A 345 -6.10 2.13 -24.05
C ARG A 345 -7.50 1.68 -24.40
N GLN A 346 -7.97 0.57 -23.84
CA GLN A 346 -9.32 0.03 -24.12
C GLN A 346 -10.40 0.49 -23.14
N SER A 347 -10.03 1.06 -21.99
CA SER A 347 -10.99 1.62 -21.03
C SER A 347 -11.85 2.72 -21.67
N SER A 348 -13.16 2.63 -21.50
CA SER A 348 -14.14 3.58 -22.04
C SER A 348 -14.09 4.93 -21.32
N ALA A 349 -13.71 4.96 -20.05
CA ALA A 349 -13.53 6.17 -19.27
C ALA A 349 -12.42 6.01 -18.20
N LEU A 350 -11.91 7.15 -17.72
CA LEU A 350 -11.02 7.25 -16.57
C LEU A 350 -11.67 8.10 -15.48
N LEU A 351 -11.92 7.50 -14.32
CA LEU A 351 -12.34 8.22 -13.12
C LEU A 351 -11.12 8.57 -12.26
N ILE A 352 -11.05 9.81 -11.80
CA ILE A 352 -10.05 10.30 -10.84
C ILE A 352 -10.79 10.96 -9.67
N ASP A 353 -10.89 10.26 -8.56
CA ASP A 353 -11.47 10.77 -7.32
C ASP A 353 -10.45 11.55 -6.49
N GLU A 354 -10.95 12.58 -5.81
CA GLU A 354 -10.17 13.60 -5.09
C GLU A 354 -9.05 14.25 -5.93
N ILE A 355 -9.36 14.67 -7.15
CA ILE A 355 -8.39 15.28 -8.08
C ILE A 355 -7.65 16.49 -7.48
N TRP A 356 -8.29 17.25 -6.60
CA TRP A 356 -7.71 18.44 -5.98
C TRP A 356 -6.53 18.12 -5.06
N ALA A 357 -6.48 16.90 -4.52
CA ALA A 357 -5.37 16.45 -3.67
C ALA A 357 -4.16 15.99 -4.50
N LEU A 358 -4.30 15.81 -5.82
CA LEU A 358 -3.20 15.40 -6.69
C LEU A 358 -2.29 16.58 -7.05
N PRO A 359 -0.97 16.45 -6.88
CA PRO A 359 -0.04 17.45 -7.37
C PRO A 359 -0.09 17.59 -8.89
N ARG A 360 0.02 18.82 -9.39
CA ARG A 360 0.10 19.18 -10.81
C ARG A 360 1.03 18.27 -11.62
N PRO A 361 2.29 18.00 -11.18
CA PRO A 361 3.18 17.13 -11.95
C PRO A 361 2.65 15.70 -12.13
N VAL A 362 1.87 15.18 -11.18
CA VAL A 362 1.25 13.85 -11.29
C VAL A 362 0.13 13.87 -12.32
N ILE A 363 -0.73 14.90 -12.32
CA ILE A 363 -1.80 15.06 -13.30
C ILE A 363 -1.23 15.22 -14.72
N GLU A 364 -0.18 16.05 -14.87
CA GLU A 364 0.54 16.24 -16.13
C GLU A 364 1.22 14.95 -16.62
N ALA A 365 1.75 14.12 -15.70
CA ALA A 365 2.33 12.83 -16.04
C ALA A 365 1.27 11.83 -16.56
N VAL A 366 0.05 11.84 -15.99
CA VAL A 366 -1.07 11.03 -16.49
C VAL A 366 -1.48 11.48 -17.89
N ASP A 367 -1.65 12.78 -18.11
CA ASP A 367 -1.98 13.34 -19.42
C ASP A 367 -0.92 13.00 -20.47
N ALA A 368 0.36 13.24 -20.16
CA ALA A 368 1.48 12.93 -21.06
C ALA A 368 1.54 11.44 -21.43
N PHE A 369 1.34 10.55 -20.45
CA PHE A 369 1.32 9.11 -20.70
C PHE A 369 0.15 8.71 -21.61
N LEU A 370 -1.06 9.22 -21.35
CA LEU A 370 -2.22 8.87 -22.17
C LEU A 370 -2.13 9.44 -23.59
N ARG A 371 -1.56 10.64 -23.77
CA ARG A 371 -1.26 11.18 -25.11
C ARG A 371 -0.33 10.26 -25.90
N ALA A 372 0.75 9.80 -25.26
CA ALA A 372 1.67 8.84 -25.88
C ALA A 372 0.99 7.49 -26.15
N LEU A 373 0.17 7.00 -25.22
CA LEU A 373 -0.51 5.71 -25.33
C LEU A 373 -1.55 5.65 -26.46
N MET A 374 -2.26 6.76 -26.65
CA MET A 374 -3.34 6.92 -27.62
C MET A 374 -2.86 7.56 -28.94
N GLU A 375 -1.59 7.94 -29.02
CA GLU A 375 -0.99 8.63 -30.17
C GLU A 375 -1.80 9.88 -30.57
N SER A 376 -2.18 10.69 -29.58
CA SER A 376 -3.06 11.85 -29.75
C SER A 376 -2.61 13.00 -28.86
N ASP A 377 -2.52 14.20 -29.45
CA ASP A 377 -2.21 15.44 -28.73
C ASP A 377 -3.40 16.01 -27.93
N ALA A 378 -4.58 15.39 -28.04
CA ALA A 378 -5.74 15.78 -27.25
C ALA A 378 -5.46 15.57 -25.74
N PRO A 379 -6.03 16.40 -24.85
CA PRO A 379 -5.95 16.15 -23.41
C PRO A 379 -6.30 14.71 -23.04
N PHE A 380 -5.47 14.10 -22.20
CA PHE A 380 -5.55 12.70 -21.77
C PHE A 380 -5.64 11.70 -22.94
N GLY A 381 -4.99 11.99 -24.07
CA GLY A 381 -5.02 11.14 -25.26
C GLY A 381 -6.40 10.99 -25.88
N GLY A 382 -7.31 11.94 -25.64
CA GLY A 382 -8.67 11.90 -26.13
C GLY A 382 -9.64 11.08 -25.28
N LYS A 383 -9.20 10.55 -24.14
CA LYS A 383 -10.06 9.78 -23.23
C LYS A 383 -11.14 10.64 -22.58
N CYS A 384 -12.29 10.04 -22.31
CA CYS A 384 -13.27 10.62 -21.41
C CYS A 384 -12.77 10.53 -19.96
N VAL A 385 -12.58 11.68 -19.31
CA VAL A 385 -12.11 11.75 -17.92
C VAL A 385 -13.23 12.31 -17.04
N ILE A 386 -13.56 11.58 -15.98
CA ILE A 386 -14.45 12.02 -14.91
C ILE A 386 -13.56 12.33 -13.72
N ALA A 387 -13.32 13.60 -13.44
CA ALA A 387 -12.63 14.06 -12.25
C ALA A 387 -13.64 14.45 -11.17
N VAL A 388 -13.35 14.11 -9.92
CA VAL A 388 -14.22 14.38 -8.78
C VAL A 388 -13.43 14.97 -7.64
N GLY A 389 -14.03 15.88 -6.89
CA GLY A 389 -13.50 16.32 -5.60
C GLY A 389 -14.12 17.61 -5.12
N ASP A 390 -13.58 18.18 -4.04
CA ASP A 390 -13.98 19.49 -3.53
C ASP A 390 -12.75 20.39 -3.37
N PRO A 391 -12.67 21.55 -4.05
CA PRO A 391 -11.51 22.43 -3.95
C PRO A 391 -11.32 23.04 -2.55
N ARG A 392 -12.33 22.92 -1.68
CA ARG A 392 -12.29 23.38 -0.28
C ARG A 392 -11.68 22.36 0.69
N GLN A 393 -11.37 21.16 0.21
CA GLN A 393 -10.74 20.11 1.02
C GLN A 393 -9.21 20.24 0.95
N THR A 394 -8.49 19.12 1.02
CA THR A 394 -7.04 19.11 1.09
C THR A 394 -6.42 19.49 -0.25
N ALA A 395 -5.60 20.54 -0.24
CA ALA A 395 -4.73 20.88 -1.35
C ALA A 395 -3.56 19.87 -1.47
N PRO A 396 -2.81 19.86 -2.58
CA PRO A 396 -1.64 19.01 -2.70
C PRO A 396 -0.60 19.31 -1.63
N ILE A 397 0.01 18.27 -1.10
CA ILE A 397 1.05 18.39 -0.06
C ILE A 397 2.32 18.93 -0.72
N THR A 398 2.90 20.00 -0.14
CA THR A 398 4.14 20.63 -0.61
C THR A 398 5.15 20.74 0.53
N LYS A 399 6.45 20.65 0.22
CA LYS A 399 7.52 20.66 1.23
C LYS A 399 7.70 22.04 1.85
N GLU A 400 7.56 23.07 1.02
CA GLU A 400 7.81 24.45 1.39
C GLU A 400 6.72 25.01 2.32
N ASN A 401 5.56 24.33 2.39
CA ASN A 401 4.39 24.73 3.19
C ASN A 401 4.04 26.23 3.02
N THR A 402 4.13 26.74 1.78
CA THR A 402 3.76 28.11 1.46
C THR A 402 2.54 28.14 0.57
N ARG A 403 1.77 29.23 0.65
CA ARG A 403 0.61 29.45 -0.24
C ARG A 403 1.01 29.37 -1.71
N GLN A 404 2.16 29.95 -2.08
CA GLN A 404 2.63 29.94 -3.46
C GLN A 404 2.96 28.53 -3.94
N ALA A 405 3.71 27.76 -3.15
CA ALA A 405 4.03 26.37 -3.49
C ALA A 405 2.76 25.53 -3.66
N THR A 406 1.78 25.67 -2.78
CA THR A 406 0.49 24.98 -2.88
C THR A 406 -0.28 25.36 -4.14
N ILE A 407 -0.27 26.64 -4.54
CA ILE A 407 -0.89 27.09 -5.80
C ILE A 407 -0.14 26.49 -6.99
N ASP A 408 1.19 26.57 -7.02
CA ASP A 408 2.03 26.07 -8.12
C ASP A 408 1.91 24.55 -8.30
N ALA A 409 1.69 23.82 -7.20
CA ALA A 409 1.44 22.39 -7.18
C ALA A 409 -0.04 22.02 -7.42
N SER A 410 -0.97 22.98 -7.41
CA SER A 410 -2.41 22.71 -7.55
C SER A 410 -2.81 22.32 -8.96
N PHE A 411 -3.87 21.50 -9.06
CA PHE A 411 -4.59 21.25 -10.30
C PHE A 411 -5.01 22.56 -11.03
N LEU A 412 -5.30 23.63 -10.27
CA LEU A 412 -5.64 24.96 -10.81
C LEU A 412 -4.54 25.53 -11.71
N SER A 413 -3.28 25.21 -11.43
CA SER A 413 -2.12 25.71 -12.18
C SER A 413 -1.82 24.87 -13.42
N THR A 414 -2.58 23.80 -13.68
CA THR A 414 -2.44 23.01 -14.91
C THR A 414 -3.06 23.73 -16.11
N GLN A 415 -2.47 23.56 -17.29
CA GLN A 415 -3.11 23.95 -18.56
C GLN A 415 -4.34 23.08 -18.91
N LEU A 416 -4.55 22.00 -18.15
CA LEU A 416 -5.66 21.07 -18.32
C LEU A 416 -6.93 21.57 -17.64
N PHE A 417 -6.84 22.25 -16.50
CA PHE A 417 -8.00 22.70 -15.73
C PHE A 417 -9.03 23.48 -16.55
N PRO A 418 -8.65 24.49 -17.38
CA PRO A 418 -9.62 25.23 -18.21
C PRO A 418 -10.32 24.37 -19.29
N ARG A 419 -9.84 23.15 -19.53
CA ARG A 419 -10.43 22.20 -20.50
C ARG A 419 -11.52 21.32 -19.88
N PHE A 420 -11.65 21.31 -18.55
CA PHE A 420 -12.71 20.56 -17.87
C PHE A 420 -14.04 21.32 -17.92
N GLN A 421 -15.10 20.63 -18.31
CA GLN A 421 -16.47 21.08 -18.09
C GLN A 421 -16.79 20.92 -16.60
N LEU A 422 -17.05 22.05 -15.95
CA LEU A 422 -17.36 22.10 -14.53
C LEU A 422 -18.83 21.76 -14.25
N HIS A 423 -19.04 20.80 -13.36
CA HIS A 423 -20.35 20.37 -12.86
C HIS A 423 -20.38 20.57 -11.33
N GLU A 424 -20.86 21.72 -10.87
CA GLU A 424 -20.91 22.03 -9.44
C GLU A 424 -22.23 21.59 -8.80
N LEU A 425 -22.19 20.63 -7.88
CA LEU A 425 -23.35 20.13 -7.15
C LEU A 425 -23.71 21.05 -5.99
N HIS A 426 -24.90 21.64 -6.05
CA HIS A 426 -25.38 22.61 -5.07
C HIS A 426 -26.33 22.03 -4.02
N ALA A 427 -26.99 20.90 -4.26
CA ALA A 427 -28.00 20.36 -3.33
C ALA A 427 -27.40 19.42 -2.26
N SER A 428 -27.70 19.65 -0.98
CA SER A 428 -27.28 18.77 0.13
C SER A 428 -28.08 17.49 0.13
N GLN A 429 -27.40 16.35 0.32
CA GLN A 429 -28.03 15.03 0.46
C GLN A 429 -27.76 14.37 1.82
N ARG A 430 -26.68 14.73 2.54
CA ARG A 430 -26.35 14.18 3.88
C ARG A 430 -26.86 14.99 5.06
N GLN A 431 -27.21 16.27 4.89
CA GLN A 431 -27.53 17.18 6.01
C GLN A 431 -29.00 17.64 6.02
N ALA A 432 -29.91 16.92 5.36
CA ALA A 432 -31.33 17.28 5.35
C ALA A 432 -31.98 17.31 6.75
N HIS A 433 -31.32 16.70 7.76
CA HIS A 433 -31.80 16.63 9.14
C HIS A 433 -31.22 17.70 10.07
N ASP A 434 -30.13 18.39 9.70
CA ASP A 434 -29.52 19.48 10.47
C ASP A 434 -28.98 20.58 9.54
N LEU A 435 -29.90 21.44 9.11
CA LEU A 435 -29.62 22.52 8.16
C LEU A 435 -28.69 23.58 8.75
N GLN A 436 -28.79 23.85 10.05
CA GLN A 436 -27.98 24.88 10.72
C GLN A 436 -26.51 24.46 10.77
N PHE A 437 -26.23 23.20 11.10
CA PHE A 437 -24.87 22.68 11.03
C PHE A 437 -24.34 22.65 9.59
N GLY A 438 -25.18 22.26 8.63
CA GLY A 438 -24.81 22.27 7.21
C GLY A 438 -24.41 23.66 6.69
N GLU A 439 -25.21 24.68 6.98
CA GLU A 439 -24.92 26.07 6.63
C GLU A 439 -23.65 26.59 7.32
N TRP A 440 -23.43 26.21 8.59
CA TRP A 440 -22.21 26.58 9.31
C TRP A 440 -20.94 25.95 8.69
N VAL A 441 -20.97 24.67 8.35
CA VAL A 441 -19.87 23.97 7.65
C VAL A 441 -19.62 24.61 6.28
N ASP A 442 -20.69 24.93 5.55
CA ASP A 442 -20.61 25.60 4.26
C ASP A 442 -19.90 26.96 4.40
N ASN A 443 -20.28 27.78 5.38
CA ASN A 443 -19.69 29.09 5.61
C ASN A 443 -18.20 29.01 5.92
N ILE A 444 -17.77 28.05 6.77
CA ILE A 444 -16.35 27.83 7.07
C ILE A 444 -15.58 27.43 5.81
N GLY A 445 -16.15 26.55 5.00
CA GLY A 445 -15.49 26.06 3.78
C GLY A 445 -15.29 27.14 2.70
N ASP A 446 -16.10 28.20 2.69
CA ASP A 446 -15.91 29.34 1.80
C ASP A 446 -15.11 30.48 2.43
N ASP A 447 -14.89 30.44 3.75
CA ASP A 447 -14.46 31.61 4.49
C ASP A 447 -13.11 32.12 3.97
N SER A 448 -13.13 33.35 3.48
CA SER A 448 -11.97 34.11 3.00
C SER A 448 -11.54 35.17 4.01
N SER A 449 -12.27 35.32 5.12
CA SER A 449 -12.09 36.39 6.11
C SER A 449 -10.82 36.22 6.95
N SER A 450 -10.25 35.01 6.99
CA SER A 450 -9.13 34.63 7.88
C SER A 450 -9.43 34.87 9.38
N ALA A 451 -10.71 35.03 9.75
CA ALA A 451 -11.11 35.19 11.13
C ALA A 451 -11.10 33.84 11.87
N ASP A 452 -10.94 33.88 13.19
CA ASP A 452 -11.05 32.67 14.01
C ASP A 452 -12.49 32.15 13.97
N VAL A 453 -12.63 30.85 13.71
CA VAL A 453 -13.92 30.16 13.74
C VAL A 453 -14.33 29.96 15.20
N ASP A 454 -15.48 30.51 15.60
CA ASP A 454 -16.06 30.24 16.92
C ASP A 454 -16.65 28.83 16.97
N LEU A 455 -15.98 27.95 17.74
CA LEU A 455 -16.37 26.56 17.96
C LEU A 455 -17.24 26.37 19.23
N SER A 456 -17.36 27.41 20.07
CA SER A 456 -17.92 27.29 21.42
C SER A 456 -19.41 26.93 21.46
N LEU A 457 -20.14 27.29 20.41
CA LEU A 457 -21.60 27.10 20.30
C LEU A 457 -21.99 25.74 19.72
N MET A 458 -21.04 25.00 19.13
CA MET A 458 -21.33 23.79 18.33
C MET A 458 -20.74 22.51 18.92
N PHE A 459 -19.76 22.61 19.84
CA PHE A 459 -19.03 21.44 20.33
C PHE A 459 -18.79 21.47 21.84
N ALA A 460 -18.89 20.29 22.46
CA ALA A 460 -18.34 20.07 23.78
C ALA A 460 -16.81 19.91 23.67
N SER A 461 -16.07 20.52 24.60
CA SER A 461 -14.62 20.42 24.66
C SER A 461 -14.16 19.70 25.93
N VAL A 462 -13.06 18.98 25.84
CA VAL A 462 -12.36 18.36 26.97
C VAL A 462 -10.93 18.88 27.04
N SER A 463 -10.37 18.94 28.25
CA SER A 463 -9.05 19.55 28.49
C SER A 463 -7.91 18.55 28.60
N THR A 464 -8.19 17.24 28.56
CA THR A 464 -7.17 16.19 28.69
C THR A 464 -7.40 15.06 27.68
N PRO A 465 -6.33 14.40 27.18
CA PRO A 465 -6.45 13.23 26.31
C PRO A 465 -7.27 12.10 26.94
N GLN A 466 -7.13 11.89 28.26
CA GLN A 466 -7.90 10.87 28.97
C GLN A 466 -9.41 11.16 28.94
N ALA A 467 -9.81 12.42 29.17
CA ALA A 467 -11.23 12.78 29.10
C ALA A 467 -11.79 12.63 27.67
N ALA A 468 -10.97 12.87 26.64
CA ALA A 468 -11.34 12.59 25.25
C ALA A 468 -11.52 11.08 25.00
N LEU A 469 -10.61 10.26 25.52
CA LEU A 469 -10.72 8.80 25.47
C LEU A 469 -11.98 8.32 26.19
N ASP A 470 -12.23 8.76 27.42
CA ASP A 470 -13.39 8.34 28.21
C ASP A 470 -14.71 8.73 27.53
N PHE A 471 -14.72 9.86 26.81
CA PHE A 471 -15.86 10.31 26.03
C PHE A 471 -16.11 9.43 24.79
N LEU A 472 -15.07 9.19 23.98
CA LEU A 472 -15.22 8.52 22.68
C LEU A 472 -15.15 6.99 22.79
N PHE A 473 -14.34 6.48 23.70
CA PHE A 473 -14.07 5.07 23.95
C PHE A 473 -14.23 4.71 25.44
N PRO A 474 -15.42 4.89 26.03
CA PRO A 474 -15.67 4.43 27.39
C PRO A 474 -15.50 2.90 27.50
N PRO A 475 -15.31 2.33 28.71
CA PRO A 475 -15.06 0.89 28.89
C PRO A 475 -16.08 -0.02 28.19
N ALA A 476 -17.35 0.37 28.13
CA ALA A 476 -18.39 -0.39 27.44
C ALA A 476 -18.17 -0.49 25.92
N VAL A 477 -17.57 0.54 25.31
CA VAL A 477 -17.21 0.59 23.89
C VAL A 477 -15.91 -0.16 23.65
N LEU A 478 -14.88 0.04 24.49
CA LEU A 478 -13.60 -0.68 24.37
C LEU A 478 -13.77 -2.19 24.50
N ASN A 479 -14.72 -2.64 25.33
CA ASN A 479 -15.05 -4.05 25.48
C ASN A 479 -15.93 -4.61 24.33
N ASN A 480 -16.38 -3.77 23.40
CA ASN A 480 -17.19 -4.16 22.25
C ASN A 480 -16.50 -3.72 20.93
N PRO A 481 -15.74 -4.62 20.30
CA PRO A 481 -15.03 -4.31 19.06
C PRO A 481 -15.92 -3.75 17.94
N GLN A 482 -17.17 -4.21 17.81
CA GLN A 482 -18.11 -3.74 16.78
C GLN A 482 -18.50 -2.27 16.96
N GLU A 483 -18.53 -1.82 18.22
CA GLU A 483 -18.80 -0.44 18.58
C GLU A 483 -17.53 0.41 18.47
N ALA A 484 -16.39 -0.10 18.95
CA ALA A 484 -15.13 0.64 18.91
C ALA A 484 -14.74 1.05 17.48
N VAL A 485 -14.88 0.15 16.49
CA VAL A 485 -14.50 0.44 15.10
C VAL A 485 -15.35 1.51 14.39
N GLN A 486 -16.47 1.93 14.99
CA GLN A 486 -17.33 2.98 14.44
C GLN A 486 -16.93 4.39 14.89
N ARG A 487 -15.87 4.51 15.71
CA ARG A 487 -15.45 5.76 16.33
C ARG A 487 -13.98 6.02 16.02
N CYS A 488 -13.62 7.29 15.83
CA CYS A 488 -12.23 7.67 15.56
C CYS A 488 -11.92 9.08 16.08
N PHE A 489 -10.65 9.28 16.47
CA PHE A 489 -10.10 10.62 16.63
C PHE A 489 -9.56 11.11 15.29
N LEU A 490 -9.81 12.39 14.99
CA LEU A 490 -9.18 13.09 13.88
C LEU A 490 -8.31 14.19 14.47
N THR A 491 -7.04 14.21 14.08
CA THR A 491 -6.06 15.21 14.55
C THR A 491 -5.25 15.73 13.36
N PRO A 492 -4.70 16.95 13.44
CA PRO A 492 -3.97 17.55 12.32
C PRO A 492 -2.59 16.92 12.07
N LEU A 493 -2.01 16.22 13.05
CA LEU A 493 -0.64 15.72 13.00
C LEU A 493 -0.57 14.23 13.33
N ASN A 494 0.21 13.48 12.55
CA ASN A 494 0.40 12.04 12.78
C ASN A 494 0.94 11.71 14.17
N VAL A 495 1.84 12.54 14.73
CA VAL A 495 2.34 12.32 16.10
C VAL A 495 1.21 12.33 17.14
N THR A 496 0.22 13.21 16.97
CA THR A 496 -0.94 13.28 17.86
C THR A 496 -1.91 12.13 17.59
N VAL A 497 -2.03 11.66 16.34
CA VAL A 497 -2.74 10.41 16.03
C VAL A 497 -2.09 9.24 16.78
N ASP A 498 -0.76 9.13 16.76
CA ASP A 498 -0.02 8.07 17.44
C ASP A 498 -0.21 8.11 18.96
N ASP A 499 -0.22 9.31 19.57
CA ASP A 499 -0.48 9.49 21.00
C ASP A 499 -1.87 8.95 21.40
N PHE A 500 -2.93 9.34 20.66
CA PHE A 500 -4.29 8.87 20.92
C PHE A 500 -4.48 7.38 20.63
N ASN A 501 -3.86 6.88 19.55
CA ASN A 501 -3.89 5.45 19.23
C ASN A 501 -3.22 4.63 20.33
N THR A 502 -2.06 5.07 20.83
CA THR A 502 -1.36 4.41 21.94
C THR A 502 -2.25 4.38 23.19
N LEU A 503 -2.84 5.52 23.55
CA LEU A 503 -3.73 5.63 24.70
C LEU A 503 -4.94 4.68 24.60
N ALA A 504 -5.56 4.59 23.42
CA ALA A 504 -6.68 3.69 23.18
C ALA A 504 -6.26 2.21 23.23
N VAL A 505 -5.14 1.86 22.60
CA VAL A 505 -4.60 0.49 22.57
C VAL A 505 -4.23 0.01 23.98
N ASP A 506 -3.58 0.86 24.78
CA ASP A 506 -3.21 0.55 26.16
C ASP A 506 -4.43 0.34 27.08
N SER A 507 -5.59 0.86 26.67
CA SER A 507 -6.86 0.72 27.39
C SER A 507 -7.69 -0.49 26.94
N LEU A 508 -7.29 -1.18 25.87
CA LEU A 508 -8.00 -2.37 25.39
C LEU A 508 -7.77 -3.56 26.33
N PRO A 509 -8.81 -4.38 26.60
CA PRO A 509 -8.62 -5.62 27.36
C PRO A 509 -7.83 -6.65 26.53
N GLY A 510 -6.81 -7.25 27.12
CA GLY A 510 -6.08 -8.37 26.50
C GLY A 510 -4.57 -8.31 26.72
N GLN A 511 -3.87 -9.25 26.10
CA GLN A 511 -2.41 -9.26 26.12
C GLN A 511 -1.87 -8.45 24.94
N ALA A 512 -1.10 -7.40 25.24
CA ALA A 512 -0.42 -6.62 24.23
C ALA A 512 0.59 -7.48 23.47
N ARG A 513 0.67 -7.28 22.15
CA ARG A 513 1.67 -7.89 21.27
C ARG A 513 2.42 -6.79 20.54
N THR A 514 3.75 -6.86 20.55
CA THR A 514 4.61 -5.88 19.88
C THR A 514 5.22 -6.50 18.64
N TYR A 515 4.84 -5.99 17.47
CA TYR A 515 5.42 -6.38 16.19
C TYR A 515 6.58 -5.44 15.87
N THR A 516 7.80 -5.90 16.15
CA THR A 516 9.00 -5.09 15.88
C THR A 516 9.36 -5.25 14.41
N ARG A 517 9.33 -4.15 13.65
CA ARG A 517 9.79 -4.18 12.26
C ARG A 517 11.26 -4.62 12.23
N ILE A 518 11.55 -5.67 11.49
CA ILE A 518 12.94 -6.09 11.21
C ILE A 518 13.49 -5.15 10.13
N LEU A 519 13.57 -3.85 10.46
CA LEU A 519 14.40 -2.88 9.75
C LEU A 519 15.84 -3.20 10.04
#